data_AF-A0A8B3C2Y4-F1
#
_entry.id   AF-A0A8B3C2Y4-F1
#
_cell.length_a   1.000
_cell.length_b   1.000
_cell.length_c   1.000
_cell.angle_alpha   90.00
_cell.angle_beta   90.00
_cell.angle_gamma   90.00
#
_symmetry.space_group_name_H-M   'P 1'
#
loop_
_entity.id
_entity.type
_entity.pdbx_description
1 polymer ?
#
loop_
_entity_poly.entity_id
_entity_poly.type
_entity_poly.pdbx_seq_one_letter_code
_entity_poly.pdbx_strand_id
1 'polypeptide(L)' 'MSILISIFISGYHGKTTDFAKNSSCHRTTIAHFLNSGKWDDSLLSDTLKCSVIEIIYSEAARTGKPVFCIVDDTIAS' A
#
# COMPACT_ATOMS: atom_id res chain seq x y z
N MET A 1 -6.97 -5.27 -6.71
CA MET A 1 -7.96 -4.92 -5.66
C MET A 1 -8.04 -5.93 -4.52
N SER A 2 -8.09 -7.24 -4.78
CA SER A 2 -8.26 -8.27 -3.74
C SER A 2 -7.22 -8.25 -2.61
N ILE A 3 -5.96 -7.92 -2.91
CA ILE A 3 -4.89 -7.80 -1.92
C ILE A 3 -5.19 -6.69 -0.90
N LEU A 4 -5.43 -5.48 -1.39
CA LEU A 4 -5.76 -4.32 -0.54
C LEU A 4 -7.04 -4.57 0.26
N ILE A 5 -8.09 -5.08 -0.38
CA ILE A 5 -9.36 -5.40 0.28
C ILE A 5 -9.15 -6.40 1.43
N SER A 6 -8.34 -7.44 1.22
CA SER A 6 -8.07 -8.45 2.25
C SER A 6 -7.29 -7.87 3.44
N ILE A 7 -6.38 -6.94 3.20
CA ILE A 7 -5.57 -6.30 4.24
C ILE A 7 -6.41 -5.31 5.05
N PHE A 8 -7.23 -4.48 4.39
CA PHE A 8 -7.96 -3.40 5.06
C PHE A 8 -9.28 -3.85 5.70
N ILE A 9 -10.00 -4.82 5.12
CA ILE A 9 -11.29 -5.26 5.69
C ILE A 9 -11.08 -6.12 6.95
N SER A 10 -10.10 -7.01 6.92
CA SER A 10 -9.85 -7.95 8.04
C SER A 10 -8.74 -7.50 8.99
N GLY A 11 -8.04 -6.41 8.66
CA GLY A 11 -6.86 -5.96 9.36
C GLY A 11 -5.62 -6.81 9.06
N TYR A 12 -4.44 -6.22 9.25
CA TYR A 12 -3.16 -6.89 9.05
C TYR A 12 -2.36 -6.90 10.35
N HIS A 13 -2.06 -8.10 10.84
CA HIS A 13 -1.28 -8.33 12.07
C HIS A 13 -0.06 -9.20 11.76
N GLY A 14 0.70 -8.84 10.73
CA GLY A 14 1.83 -9.62 10.22
C GLY A 14 1.45 -10.77 9.28
N LYS A 15 0.15 -10.97 9.01
CA LYS A 15 -0.35 -11.95 8.03
C LYS A 15 -1.72 -11.53 7.49
N THR A 16 -1.98 -11.86 6.22
CA THR A 16 -3.30 -11.69 5.60
C THR A 16 -4.14 -12.94 5.83
N THR A 17 -5.29 -12.79 6.47
CA THR A 17 -6.25 -13.89 6.75
C THR A 17 -7.44 -13.83 5.79
N ASP A 18 -8.18 -14.94 5.68
CA ASP A 18 -9.46 -15.00 4.94
C ASP A 18 -9.43 -14.55 3.47
N PHE A 19 -8.27 -14.62 2.80
CA PHE A 19 -8.09 -14.14 1.43
C PHE A 19 -9.08 -14.74 0.41
N ALA A 20 -9.53 -15.98 0.65
CA ALA A 20 -10.52 -16.66 -0.19
C ALA A 20 -11.87 -15.94 -0.25
N LYS A 21 -12.19 -15.07 0.73
CA LYS A 21 -13.40 -14.24 0.71
C LYS A 21 -13.32 -13.11 -0.34
N ASN A 22 -12.11 -12.70 -0.70
CA ASN A 22 -11.87 -11.51 -1.52
C ASN A 22 -11.22 -11.84 -2.88
N SER A 23 -10.88 -13.11 -3.14
CA SER A 23 -10.26 -13.55 -4.38
C SER A 23 -10.52 -15.02 -4.66
N SER A 24 -10.71 -15.34 -5.94
CA SER A 24 -10.71 -16.71 -6.45
C SER A 24 -9.30 -17.29 -6.61
N CYS A 25 -8.25 -16.48 -6.54
CA CYS A 25 -6.88 -16.96 -6.61
C CYS A 25 -6.48 -17.66 -5.31
N HIS A 26 -5.69 -18.73 -5.41
CA HIS A 26 -5.16 -19.41 -4.24
C HIS A 26 -4.27 -18.48 -3.41
N ARG A 27 -4.42 -18.53 -2.09
CA ARG A 27 -3.59 -17.77 -1.13
C ARG A 27 -2.10 -17.95 -1.40
N THR A 28 -1.67 -19.17 -1.75
CA THR A 28 -0.27 -19.50 -2.04
C THR A 28 0.25 -18.78 -3.28
N THR A 29 -0.56 -18.64 -4.33
CA THR A 29 -0.18 -17.88 -5.54
C THR A 29 0.09 -16.41 -5.21
N ILE A 30 -0.80 -15.79 -4.42
CA ILE A 30 -0.65 -14.39 -4.02
C ILE A 30 0.53 -14.22 -3.05
N ALA A 31 0.72 -15.15 -2.12
CA ALA A 31 1.89 -15.14 -1.23
C ALA A 31 3.20 -15.27 -2.03
N HIS A 32 3.25 -16.15 -3.02
CA HIS A 32 4.41 -16.29 -3.90
C HIS A 32 4.64 -15.03 -4.73
N PHE A 33 3.58 -14.44 -5.29
CA PHE A 33 3.65 -13.15 -5.99
C PHE A 33 4.28 -12.08 -5.10
N LEU A 34 3.76 -11.87 -3.89
CA LEU A 34 4.25 -10.83 -2.97
C LEU A 34 5.68 -11.09 -2.49
N ASN A 35 6.00 -12.32 -2.08
CA ASN A 35 7.29 -12.64 -1.44
C ASN A 35 8.41 -12.92 -2.44
N SER A 36 8.10 -13.45 -3.62
CA SER A 36 9.07 -13.91 -4.61
C SER A 36 8.94 -13.18 -5.95
N GLY A 37 8.12 -12.13 -6.00
CA GLY A 37 8.02 -11.26 -7.16
C GLY A 37 9.36 -10.58 -7.44
N LYS A 38 9.65 -10.39 -8.73
CA LYS A 38 10.82 -9.63 -9.18
C LYS A 38 10.43 -8.16 -9.19
N TRP A 39 10.41 -7.55 -8.01
CA TRP A 39 10.06 -6.15 -7.84
C TRP A 39 11.25 -5.25 -8.14
N ASP A 40 10.98 -4.11 -8.78
CA ASP A 40 11.88 -2.97 -8.77
C ASP A 40 11.40 -2.05 -7.64
N ASP A 41 12.07 -2.15 -6.49
CA ASP A 41 11.68 -1.44 -5.28
C ASP A 41 11.77 0.08 -5.46
N SER A 42 12.73 0.57 -6.25
CA SER A 42 12.86 2.00 -6.54
C SER A 42 11.68 2.47 -7.36
N LEU A 43 11.36 1.77 -8.45
CA LEU A 43 10.24 2.12 -9.32
C LEU A 43 8.90 2.08 -8.55
N LEU A 44 8.70 1.08 -7.70
CA LEU A 44 7.51 0.98 -6.87
C LEU A 44 7.42 2.13 -5.88
N SER A 45 8.53 2.45 -5.19
CA SER A 45 8.62 3.57 -4.25
C SER A 45 8.32 4.89 -4.93
N ASP A 46 8.90 5.14 -6.10
CA ASP A 46 8.74 6.39 -6.84
C ASP A 46 7.33 6.52 -7.40
N THR A 47 6.74 5.43 -7.91
CA THR A 47 5.33 5.42 -8.34
C THR A 47 4.39 5.79 -7.19
N LEU A 48 4.60 5.23 -6.00
CA LEU A 48 3.80 5.53 -4.82
C LEU A 48 3.98 7.00 -4.38
N LYS A 49 5.23 7.48 -4.30
CA LYS A 49 5.53 8.87 -3.95
C LYS A 49 4.85 9.85 -4.91
N CYS A 50 4.97 9.61 -6.22
CA CYS A 50 4.34 10.45 -7.24
C CYS A 50 2.82 10.53 -7.05
N SER A 51 2.15 9.39 -6.85
CA SER A 51 0.70 9.36 -6.62
C SER A 51 0.29 10.11 -5.34
N VAL A 52 1.04 9.93 -4.25
CA VAL A 52 0.77 10.64 -2.98
C VAL A 52 0.98 12.15 -3.14
N ILE A 53 2.06 12.57 -3.80
CA ILE A 53 2.36 13.98 -4.10
C ILE A 53 1.21 14.60 -4.90
N GLU A 54 0.75 13.92 -5.95
CA GLU A 54 -0.35 14.40 -6.78
C GLU A 54 -1.62 14.63 -5.96
N ILE A 55 -1.99 13.69 -5.09
CA ILE A 55 -3.16 13.80 -4.21
C ILE A 55 -3.00 14.99 -3.25
N ILE A 56 -1.87 15.11 -2.56
CA ILE A 56 -1.63 16.16 -1.56
C ILE A 56 -1.71 17.55 -2.21
N TYR A 57 -1.02 17.76 -3.32
CA TYR A 57 -1.01 19.06 -3.99
C TYR A 57 -2.35 19.39 -4.64
N SER A 58 -3.05 18.39 -5.18
CA SER A 58 -4.42 18.59 -5.69
C SER A 58 -5.37 19.04 -4.58
N GLU A 59 -5.29 18.43 -3.40
CA GLU A 59 -6.12 18.80 -2.25
C GLU A 59 -5.75 20.17 -1.66
N ALA A 60 -4.46 20.50 -1.61
CA ALA A 60 -3.98 21.83 -1.21
C ALA A 60 -4.50 22.91 -2.18
N ALA A 61 -4.39 22.68 -3.49
CA ALA A 61 -4.89 23.59 -4.52
C ALA A 61 -6.42 23.75 -4.45
N ARG A 62 -7.15 22.65 -4.22
CA ARG A 62 -8.62 22.65 -4.09
C ARG A 62 -9.12 23.39 -2.85
N THR A 63 -8.40 23.29 -1.74
CA THR A 63 -8.85 23.82 -0.44
C THR A 63 -8.23 25.17 -0.07
N GLY A 64 -7.13 25.56 -0.72
CA GLY A 64 -6.33 26.73 -0.36
C GLY A 64 -5.61 26.59 0.98
N LYS A 65 -5.58 25.40 1.58
CA LYS A 65 -4.92 25.14 2.87
C LYS A 65 -3.46 24.74 2.66
N PRO A 66 -2.56 25.10 3.59
CA PRO A 66 -1.17 24.66 3.53
C PRO A 66 -1.05 23.15 3.75
N VAL A 67 0.02 22.57 3.20
CA VAL A 67 0.41 21.18 3.44
C VAL A 67 1.22 21.11 4.73
N PHE A 68 0.85 20.20 5.63
CA PHE A 68 1.62 19.90 6.84
C PHE A 68 2.32 18.55 6.63
N CYS A 69 3.64 18.50 6.86
CA CYS A 69 4.45 17.30 6.74
C CYS A 69 4.92 16.86 8.14
N ILE A 70 4.72 15.59 8.48
CA ILE A 70 5.23 14.98 9.70
C ILE A 70 6.40 14.09 9.28
N VAL A 71 7.55 14.30 9.91
CA VAL A 71 8.76 13.51 9.68
C VAL A 71 9.06 12.78 10.98
N ASP A 72 9.15 11.46 10.92
CA ASP A 72 9.40 10.59 12.05
C ASP A 72 10.27 9.41 11.58
N ASP A 73 11.16 8.94 12.45
CA ASP A 73 12.04 7.79 12.16
C ASP A 73 11.44 6.52 12.79
N THR A 74 11.38 5.42 12.04
CA THR A 74 10.92 4.12 12.55
C THR A 74 12.03 3.08 12.45
N ILE A 75 12.29 2.34 13.54
CA ILE A 75 13.19 1.19 13.54
C ILE A 75 12.32 -0.08 13.43
N ALA A 76 12.56 -0.89 12.40
CA ALA A 76 11.96 -2.20 12.26
C ALA A 76 12.89 -3.28 12.85
N SER A 77 12.34 -4.19 13.66
CA SER A 77 13.04 -5.34 14.26
C SER A 77 13.05 -6.57 13.35
#